data_AF-A0A701UJC7-F1
#
_entry.id   AF-A0A701UJC7-F1
#
_cell.length_a   1.000
_cell.length_b   1.000
_cell.length_c   1.000
_cell.angle_alpha   90.00
_cell.angle_beta   90.00
_cell.angle_gamma   90.00
#
_symmetry.space_group_name_H-M   'P 1'
#
loop_
_entity.id
_entity.type
_entity.pdbx_description
1 polymer ?
#
loop_
_entity_poly.entity_id
_entity_poly.type
_entity_poly.pdbx_seq_one_letter_code
_entity_poly.pdbx_strand_id
1 'polypeptide(L)'
;MSAEEYNSDEELAPMVDGLSGALCILILVSTVFILSSTDSIVTSDGGALKFRDSFTNLSKNTIYYSGAVSLSSSDLYQTRKHLVDSGKKKITLYGAVSKSVENHKAKNTFNLLKIYTDLKLPSDIEVEFKEGDSSACEKSLSCIYWSN
;
A
#
# COMPACT_ATOMS: atom_id res chain seq x y z
N MET A 1 9.71 10.64 72.40
CA MET A 1 8.80 9.68 71.76
C MET A 1 8.84 9.97 70.27
N SER A 2 9.44 9.04 69.53
CA SER A 2 9.63 8.96 68.07
C SER A 2 8.28 9.11 67.36
N ALA A 3 8.10 10.04 66.41
CA ALA A 3 8.57 10.02 65.02
C ALA A 3 8.09 8.78 64.26
N GLU A 4 6.97 8.88 63.54
CA GLU A 4 6.61 8.12 62.33
C GLU A 4 5.18 8.46 61.88
N GLU A 5 5.04 9.50 61.07
CA GLU A 5 3.96 9.72 60.10
C GLU A 5 4.48 10.80 59.15
N TYR A 6 4.31 10.64 57.83
CA TYR A 6 4.98 11.34 56.72
C TYR A 6 6.25 10.66 56.19
N ASN A 7 6.11 9.55 55.47
CA ASN A 7 6.93 9.22 54.29
C ASN A 7 6.48 7.89 53.65
N SER A 8 5.34 7.87 52.95
CA SER A 8 4.98 6.69 52.15
C SER A 8 4.25 6.98 50.83
N ASP A 9 4.12 8.25 50.42
CA ASP A 9 3.47 8.62 49.15
C ASP A 9 4.44 9.27 48.14
N GLU A 10 5.64 9.72 48.55
CA GLU A 10 6.65 10.31 47.65
C GLU A 10 7.56 9.27 46.98
N GLU A 11 7.54 8.00 47.43
CA GLU A 11 8.41 6.95 46.90
C GLU A 11 7.79 6.19 45.70
N LEU A 12 6.48 6.31 45.48
CA LEU A 12 5.76 5.71 44.34
C LEU A 12 5.67 6.63 43.11
N ALA A 13 5.79 7.95 43.30
CA ALA A 13 5.82 8.94 42.21
C ALA A 13 6.95 8.69 41.18
N PRO A 14 8.22 8.41 41.57
CA PRO A 14 9.29 8.20 40.59
C PRO A 14 9.17 6.89 39.80
N MET A 15 8.44 5.89 40.31
CA MET A 15 8.23 4.62 39.58
C MET A 15 7.23 4.76 38.43
N VAL A 16 6.22 5.64 38.57
CA VAL A 16 5.20 5.87 37.53
C VAL A 16 5.72 6.76 36.41
N ASP A 17 6.51 7.79 36.73
CA ASP A 17 7.16 8.65 35.73
C ASP A 17 8.28 7.93 34.97
N GLY A 18 9.04 7.06 35.65
CA GLY A 18 10.04 6.20 35.01
C GLY A 18 9.44 5.20 34.03
N LEU A 19 8.29 4.60 34.37
CA LEU A 19 7.57 3.67 33.48
C LEU A 19 6.98 4.40 32.27
N SER A 20 6.41 5.59 32.45
CA SER A 20 5.88 6.41 31.38
C SER A 20 6.97 6.86 30.39
N GLY A 21 8.12 7.30 30.92
CA GLY A 21 9.29 7.66 30.12
C GLY A 21 9.85 6.47 29.33
N ALA A 22 10.01 5.31 29.97
CA ALA A 22 10.50 4.10 29.31
C ALA A 22 9.54 3.60 28.21
N LEU A 23 8.23 3.66 28.45
CA LEU A 23 7.21 3.31 27.46
C LEU A 23 7.26 4.27 26.25
N CYS A 24 7.40 5.56 26.50
CA CYS A 24 7.50 6.57 25.45
C CYS A 24 8.75 6.34 24.59
N ILE A 25 9.90 6.07 25.20
CA ILE A 25 11.14 5.74 24.48
C ILE A 25 10.98 4.44 23.68
N LEU A 26 10.36 3.39 24.24
CA LEU A 26 10.11 2.15 23.52
C LEU A 26 9.20 2.35 22.30
N ILE A 27 8.17 3.19 22.41
CA ILE A 27 7.28 3.52 21.30
C ILE A 27 8.03 4.32 20.23
N LEU A 28 8.83 5.33 20.63
CA LEU A 28 9.64 6.12 19.70
C LEU A 28 10.69 5.27 18.98
N VAL A 29 11.38 4.38 19.69
CA VAL A 29 12.35 3.47 19.08
C VAL A 29 11.63 2.50 18.13
N SER A 30 10.53 1.89 18.55
CA SER A 30 9.77 0.96 17.71
C SER A 30 9.23 1.63 16.44
N THR A 31 8.70 2.85 16.55
CA THR A 31 8.19 3.60 15.39
C THR A 31 9.31 4.04 14.45
N VAL A 32 10.48 4.45 14.95
CA VAL A 32 11.65 4.76 14.11
C VAL A 32 12.17 3.50 13.41
N PHE A 33 12.22 2.35 14.09
CA PHE A 33 12.60 1.09 13.45
C PHE A 33 11.59 0.63 12.40
N ILE A 34 10.29 0.77 12.66
CA ILE A 34 9.22 0.46 11.68
C ILE A 34 9.34 1.38 10.46
N LEU A 35 9.50 2.70 10.65
CA LEU A 35 9.67 3.67 9.56
C LEU A 35 10.96 3.41 8.76
N SER A 36 12.08 3.14 9.44
CA SER A 36 13.36 2.82 8.81
C SER A 36 13.33 1.49 8.05
N SER A 37 12.59 0.50 8.57
CA SER A 37 12.41 -0.77 7.87
C SER A 37 11.49 -0.64 6.66
N THR A 38 10.48 0.23 6.69
CA THR A 38 9.74 0.59 5.46
C THR A 38 10.62 1.26 4.42
N ASP A 39 11.53 2.16 4.77
CA ASP A 39 12.45 2.77 3.79
C ASP A 39 13.46 1.76 3.21
N SER A 40 13.87 0.76 4.01
CA SER A 40 14.72 -0.35 3.54
C SER A 40 13.99 -1.36 2.65
N ILE A 41 12.66 -1.45 2.74
CA ILE A 41 11.84 -2.28 1.84
C ILE A 41 11.71 -1.61 0.45
N VAL A 42 11.91 -0.29 0.36
CA VAL A 42 11.83 0.45 -0.90
C VAL A 42 13.20 0.58 -1.60
N THR A 43 14.29 0.17 -0.96
CA THR A 43 15.67 0.30 -1.48
C THR A 43 16.46 -1.02 -1.52
N SER A 44 15.79 -2.13 -1.80
CA SER A 44 16.43 -3.42 -2.13
C SER A 44 16.44 -3.65 -3.65
N ASP A 45 17.26 -2.86 -4.33
CA ASP A 45 17.71 -3.15 -5.69
C ASP A 45 18.73 -4.30 -5.60
N GLY A 46 18.27 -5.55 -5.68
CA GLY A 46 19.18 -6.71 -5.78
C GLY A 46 18.77 -8.04 -5.14
N GLY A 47 17.60 -8.16 -4.50
CA GLY A 47 17.23 -9.44 -3.84
C GLY A 47 15.74 -9.66 -3.61
N ALA A 48 14.86 -8.89 -4.25
CA ALA A 48 13.43 -8.98 -4.04
C ALA A 48 12.90 -10.37 -4.45
N LEU A 49 12.10 -10.97 -3.56
CA LEU A 49 11.12 -12.00 -3.91
C LEU A 49 10.46 -11.57 -5.23
N LYS A 50 10.79 -12.24 -6.35
CA LYS A 50 10.19 -11.98 -7.65
C LYS A 50 8.73 -12.45 -7.58
N PHE A 51 7.87 -11.65 -6.96
CA PHE A 51 6.45 -11.73 -7.23
C PHE A 51 6.32 -11.66 -8.74
N ARG A 52 5.70 -12.68 -9.34
CA ARG A 52 5.52 -12.79 -10.80
C ARG A 52 5.20 -11.40 -11.35
N ASP A 53 6.09 -10.89 -12.21
CA ASP A 53 6.08 -9.50 -12.65
C ASP A 53 4.67 -9.13 -13.09
N SER A 54 4.15 -8.03 -12.54
CA SER A 54 2.85 -7.55 -13.02
C SER A 54 3.05 -7.12 -14.47
N PHE A 55 2.11 -7.48 -15.33
CA PHE A 55 2.22 -7.18 -16.74
C PHE A 55 0.95 -6.57 -17.27
N THR A 56 1.11 -5.72 -18.29
CA THR A 56 -0.02 -5.09 -18.96
C THR A 56 -0.38 -5.82 -20.24
N ASN A 57 -1.66 -6.12 -20.39
CA ASN A 57 -2.28 -6.51 -21.64
C ASN A 57 -3.10 -5.34 -22.19
N LEU A 58 -2.52 -4.60 -23.14
CA LEU A 58 -3.17 -3.44 -23.76
C LEU A 58 -4.34 -3.80 -24.67
N SER A 59 -4.37 -5.00 -25.27
CA SER A 59 -5.52 -5.40 -26.10
C SER A 59 -6.77 -5.68 -25.27
N LYS A 60 -6.58 -6.01 -23.99
CA LYS A 60 -7.66 -6.24 -23.02
C LYS A 60 -7.90 -5.07 -22.07
N ASN A 61 -7.06 -4.04 -22.12
CA ASN A 61 -7.06 -2.96 -21.14
C ASN A 61 -6.93 -3.48 -19.69
N THR A 62 -6.00 -4.41 -19.46
CA THR A 62 -5.88 -5.12 -18.17
C THR A 62 -4.44 -5.23 -17.70
N ILE A 63 -4.19 -4.92 -16.43
CA ILE A 63 -2.97 -5.25 -15.69
C ILE A 63 -3.24 -6.47 -14.83
N TYR A 64 -2.42 -7.51 -14.99
CA TYR A 64 -2.48 -8.71 -14.16
C TYR A 64 -1.40 -8.69 -13.09
N TYR A 65 -1.74 -9.12 -11.88
CA TYR A 65 -0.83 -9.19 -10.75
C TYR A 65 -1.24 -10.32 -9.78
N SER A 66 -0.31 -10.75 -8.93
CA SER A 66 -0.55 -11.84 -7.95
C SER A 66 -0.60 -11.38 -6.49
N GLY A 67 0.00 -10.22 -6.17
CA GLY A 67 0.00 -9.66 -4.81
C GLY A 67 -0.17 -8.15 -4.84
N ALA A 68 0.95 -7.44 -4.89
CA ALA A 68 0.98 -6.01 -5.17
C ALA A 68 1.22 -5.77 -6.67
N VAL A 69 0.56 -4.77 -7.24
CA VAL A 69 0.83 -4.32 -8.61
C VAL A 69 2.23 -3.71 -8.66
N SER A 70 3.08 -4.22 -9.54
CA SER A 70 4.43 -3.71 -9.76
C SER A 70 4.79 -3.91 -11.22
N LEU A 71 4.50 -2.89 -12.03
CA LEU A 71 4.82 -2.89 -13.45
C LEU A 71 6.30 -2.55 -13.67
N SER A 72 6.89 -3.15 -14.70
CA SER A 72 8.17 -2.69 -15.23
C SER A 72 8.03 -1.25 -15.77
N SER A 73 9.14 -0.51 -15.87
CA SER A 73 9.12 0.85 -16.42
C SER A 73 8.58 0.89 -17.85
N SER A 74 8.81 -0.16 -18.65
CA SER A 74 8.27 -0.27 -20.01
C SER A 74 6.76 -0.44 -19.99
N ASP A 75 6.23 -1.34 -19.15
CA ASP A 75 4.78 -1.59 -19.07
C ASP A 75 4.06 -0.37 -18.52
N LEU A 76 4.61 0.27 -17.49
CA LEU A 76 4.05 1.50 -16.93
C LEU A 76 3.99 2.61 -17.97
N TYR A 77 5.06 2.80 -18.75
CA TYR A 77 5.11 3.78 -19.83
C TYR A 77 4.06 3.49 -20.91
N GLN A 78 3.96 2.24 -21.37
CA GLN A 78 3.02 1.85 -22.41
C GLN A 78 1.57 1.98 -21.96
N THR A 79 1.25 1.57 -20.72
CA THR A 79 -0.08 1.75 -20.13
C THR A 79 -0.45 3.23 -20.04
N ARG A 80 0.44 4.06 -19.48
CA ARG A 80 0.22 5.50 -19.38
C ARG A 80 -0.01 6.11 -20.76
N LYS A 81 0.85 5.79 -21.73
CA LYS A 81 0.73 6.26 -23.11
C LYS A 81 -0.62 5.86 -23.70
N HIS A 82 -1.03 4.61 -23.54
CA HIS A 82 -2.31 4.12 -24.04
C HIS A 82 -3.52 4.87 -23.44
N LEU A 83 -3.50 5.14 -22.13
CA LEU A 83 -4.54 5.90 -21.45
C LEU A 83 -4.60 7.36 -21.92
N VAL A 84 -3.45 8.02 -22.07
CA VAL A 84 -3.38 9.42 -22.52
C VAL A 84 -3.75 9.56 -23.99
N ASP A 85 -3.23 8.69 -24.85
CA ASP A 85 -3.49 8.71 -26.30
C ASP A 85 -4.95 8.37 -26.64
N SER A 86 -5.72 7.79 -25.70
CA SER A 86 -7.16 7.58 -25.87
C SER A 86 -7.97 8.88 -25.98
N GLY A 87 -7.40 10.01 -25.56
CA GLY A 87 -8.05 11.33 -25.57
C GLY A 87 -9.19 11.49 -24.55
N LYS A 88 -9.47 10.46 -23.72
CA LYS A 88 -10.54 10.53 -22.72
C LYS A 88 -10.12 11.36 -21.51
N LYS A 89 -11.06 12.19 -21.05
CA LYS A 89 -10.91 12.99 -19.83
C LYS A 89 -11.38 12.28 -18.57
N LYS A 90 -12.03 11.13 -18.71
CA LYS A 90 -12.49 10.31 -17.59
C LYS A 90 -12.17 8.85 -17.86
N ILE A 91 -11.52 8.21 -16.89
CA ILE A 91 -11.09 6.81 -16.95
C ILE A 91 -11.64 6.11 -15.72
N THR A 92 -12.26 4.94 -15.90
CA THR A 92 -12.68 4.11 -14.77
C THR A 92 -11.72 2.94 -14.62
N LEU A 93 -11.06 2.85 -13.46
CA LEU A 93 -10.22 1.73 -13.09
C LEU A 93 -11.04 0.76 -12.21
N TYR A 94 -11.19 -0.46 -12.70
CA TYR A 94 -11.84 -1.56 -12.00
C TYR A 94 -10.79 -2.45 -11.37
N GLY A 95 -10.77 -2.48 -10.04
CA GLY A 95 -9.92 -3.40 -9.30
C GLY A 95 -10.69 -4.66 -8.99
N ALA A 96 -10.16 -5.81 -9.42
CA ALA A 96 -10.78 -7.11 -9.20
C ALA A 96 -9.80 -8.06 -8.51
N VAL A 97 -10.17 -8.54 -7.32
CA VAL A 97 -9.41 -9.49 -6.51
C VAL A 97 -10.35 -10.63 -6.10
N SER A 98 -9.97 -11.87 -6.36
CA SER A 98 -10.74 -13.05 -5.97
C SER A 98 -11.04 -13.05 -4.47
N LYS A 99 -12.27 -13.42 -4.10
CA LYS A 99 -12.71 -13.57 -2.71
C LYS A 99 -11.92 -14.64 -1.94
N SER A 100 -11.26 -15.56 -2.64
CA SER A 100 -10.35 -16.54 -2.03
C SER A 100 -9.05 -15.93 -1.51
N VAL A 101 -8.73 -14.69 -1.89
CA VAL A 101 -7.55 -13.98 -1.40
C VAL A 101 -7.89 -13.32 -0.05
N GLU A 102 -7.10 -13.63 0.97
CA GLU A 102 -7.23 -12.98 2.27
C GLU A 102 -7.03 -11.47 2.15
N ASN A 103 -7.86 -10.70 2.85
CA ASN A 103 -7.87 -9.23 2.82
C ASN A 103 -8.07 -8.64 1.41
N HIS A 104 -8.82 -9.35 0.53
CA HIS A 104 -9.05 -8.95 -0.87
C HIS A 104 -9.45 -7.48 -1.04
N LYS A 105 -10.35 -6.95 -0.21
CA LYS A 105 -10.80 -5.55 -0.31
C LYS A 105 -9.66 -4.56 -0.07
N ALA A 106 -8.91 -4.74 1.02
CA ALA A 106 -7.80 -3.87 1.36
C ALA A 106 -6.69 -3.93 0.29
N LYS A 107 -6.38 -5.14 -0.20
CA LYS A 107 -5.43 -5.34 -1.30
C LYS A 107 -5.91 -4.67 -2.59
N ASN A 108 -7.20 -4.76 -2.90
CA ASN A 108 -7.77 -4.13 -4.08
C ASN A 108 -7.62 -2.60 -4.04
N THR A 109 -8.01 -1.99 -2.91
CA THR A 109 -7.86 -0.55 -2.69
C THR A 109 -6.40 -0.11 -2.79
N PHE A 110 -5.49 -0.83 -2.11
CA PHE A 110 -4.05 -0.53 -2.17
C PHE A 110 -3.53 -0.55 -3.61
N ASN A 111 -3.86 -1.60 -4.38
CA ASN A 111 -3.37 -1.75 -5.74
C ASN A 111 -3.94 -0.70 -6.70
N LEU A 112 -5.20 -0.30 -6.54
CA LEU A 112 -5.81 0.79 -7.32
C LEU A 112 -5.13 2.13 -7.05
N LEU A 113 -4.88 2.46 -5.77
CA LEU A 113 -4.18 3.70 -5.40
C LEU A 113 -2.72 3.69 -5.86
N LYS A 114 -2.04 2.56 -5.74
CA LYS A 114 -0.66 2.39 -6.18
C LYS A 114 -0.54 2.63 -7.68
N ILE A 115 -1.35 1.94 -8.50
CA ILE A 115 -1.26 2.10 -9.96
C ILE A 115 -1.60 3.52 -10.40
N TYR A 116 -2.60 4.15 -9.78
CA TYR A 116 -2.95 5.54 -10.06
C TYR A 116 -1.77 6.49 -9.79
N THR A 117 -1.10 6.30 -8.65
CA THR A 117 0.08 7.07 -8.26
C THR A 117 1.24 6.85 -9.23
N ASP A 118 1.50 5.59 -9.60
CA ASP A 118 2.60 5.21 -10.50
C ASP A 118 2.38 5.74 -11.92
N LEU A 119 1.13 5.74 -12.42
CA LEU A 119 0.79 6.19 -13.78
C LEU A 119 1.05 7.69 -14.00
N LYS A 120 1.00 8.51 -12.95
CA LYS A 120 1.21 9.98 -13.02
C LYS A 120 0.49 10.58 -14.23
N LEU A 121 -0.82 10.34 -14.30
CA LEU A 121 -1.65 10.84 -15.40
C LEU A 121 -1.70 12.37 -15.36
N PRO A 122 -1.86 13.03 -16.52
CA PRO A 122 -2.13 14.46 -16.59
C PRO A 122 -3.31 14.87 -15.70
N SER A 123 -3.23 16.06 -15.09
CA SER A 123 -4.22 16.55 -14.12
C SER A 123 -5.61 16.79 -14.69
N ASP A 124 -5.74 16.87 -16.01
CA ASP A 124 -7.00 17.03 -16.73
C ASP A 124 -7.71 15.71 -17.02
N ILE A 125 -7.16 14.57 -16.56
CA ILE A 125 -7.80 13.25 -16.63
C ILE A 125 -8.35 12.88 -15.24
N GLU A 126 -9.67 12.77 -15.14
CA GLU A 126 -10.37 12.26 -13.96
C GLU A 126 -10.27 10.72 -13.92
N VAL A 127 -9.95 10.17 -12.74
CA VAL A 127 -9.91 8.73 -12.52
C VAL A 127 -10.95 8.34 -11.47
N GLU A 128 -11.84 7.43 -11.85
CA GLU A 128 -12.84 6.83 -10.94
C GLU A 128 -12.45 5.39 -10.62
N PHE A 129 -12.55 5.01 -9.35
CA PHE A 129 -12.27 3.64 -8.89
C PHE A 129 -13.56 2.86 -8.69
N LYS A 130 -13.61 1.63 -9.21
CA LYS A 130 -14.73 0.70 -8.99
C LYS A 130 -14.24 -0.69 -8.59
N GLU A 131 -15.07 -1.40 -7.85
CA GLU A 131 -14.89 -2.85 -7.67
C GLU A 131 -15.25 -3.54 -8.99
N GLY A 132 -14.31 -4.34 -9.50
CA GLY A 132 -14.46 -5.10 -10.72
C GLY A 132 -14.87 -6.55 -10.47
N ASP A 133 -15.28 -7.23 -11.54
CA ASP A 133 -15.56 -8.67 -11.48
C ASP A 133 -14.27 -9.47 -11.67
N SER A 134 -13.99 -10.36 -10.71
CA SER A 134 -12.87 -11.30 -10.79
C SER A 134 -12.91 -12.22 -12.01
N SER A 135 -14.07 -12.42 -12.64
CA SER A 135 -14.19 -13.19 -13.89
C SER A 135 -13.41 -12.55 -15.05
N ALA A 136 -13.25 -11.21 -15.04
CA ALA A 136 -12.45 -10.47 -16.02
C ALA A 136 -10.93 -10.73 -15.89
N CYS A 137 -10.49 -11.30 -14.76
CA CYS A 137 -9.09 -11.64 -14.53
C CYS A 137 -8.69 -12.99 -15.12
N GLU A 138 -9.60 -13.71 -15.77
CA GLU A 138 -9.38 -15.00 -16.43
C GLU A 138 -8.79 -16.04 -15.47
N LYS A 139 -7.54 -16.47 -15.71
CA LYS A 139 -6.82 -17.43 -14.88
C LYS A 139 -6.09 -16.78 -13.69
N SER A 140 -6.04 -15.44 -13.64
CA SER A 140 -5.38 -14.70 -12.57
C SER A 140 -6.35 -14.44 -11.43
N LEU A 141 -5.86 -14.54 -10.19
CA LEU A 141 -6.67 -14.24 -9.00
C LEU A 141 -6.91 -12.74 -8.81
N SER A 142 -6.16 -11.89 -9.51
CA SER A 142 -6.27 -10.44 -9.37
C SER A 142 -5.87 -9.73 -10.65
N CYS A 143 -6.57 -8.63 -10.94
CA CYS A 143 -6.28 -7.75 -12.06
C CYS A 143 -6.86 -6.36 -11.83
N ILE A 144 -6.35 -5.37 -12.56
CA ILE A 144 -6.96 -4.06 -12.72
C ILE A 144 -7.25 -3.88 -14.20
N TYR A 145 -8.49 -3.64 -14.56
CA TYR A 145 -8.87 -3.34 -15.94
C TYR A 145 -9.53 -1.97 -16.02
N TRP A 146 -9.57 -1.38 -17.22
CA TRP A 146 -10.12 -0.04 -17.39
C TRP A 146 -11.09 0.07 -18.55
N SER A 147 -12.02 1.01 -18.39
CA SER A 147 -12.90 1.46 -19.46
C SER A 147 -12.83 2.98 -19.61
N ASN A 148 -13.07 3.39 -20.84
CA ASN A 148 -12.90 4.73 -21.39
C ASN A 148 -14.22 5.30 -21.90
#